data_AF-A0A378TVT7-F1
#
_entry.id   AF-A0A378TVT7-F1
#
_cell.length_a   1.000
_cell.length_b   1.000
_cell.length_c   1.000
_cell.angle_alpha   90.00
_cell.angle_beta   90.00
_cell.angle_gamma   90.00
#
_symmetry.space_group_name_H-M   'P 1'
#
loop_
_entity.id
_entity.type
_entity.pdbx_description
1 polymer ?
#
loop_
_entity_poly.entity_id
_entity_poly.type
_entity_poly.pdbx_seq_one_letter_code
_entity_poly.pdbx_strand_id
1 'polypeptide(L)'
;MNKFLICTLLCALAPAAFAAEPSFQNLKKLDTVDGYTTYGAESKSGDEFYIFVDGGKKDGQIASINLVSVFGGYPGFAVVQGKTLADYFGNRDKAEVYHSQCADKTVRKLDTANKVLGEAVPIAKLNGVGKMAAHISCMAEESYKKNQENKK
;
A
#
# COMPACT_ATOMS: atom_id res chain seq x y z
N MET A 1 32.23 45.67 35.59
CA MET A 1 30.93 45.23 36.16
C MET A 1 29.85 45.39 35.10
N ASN A 2 28.86 44.48 35.14
CA ASN A 2 27.67 44.29 34.29
C ASN A 2 27.89 43.76 32.86
N LYS A 3 27.78 42.44 32.63
CA LYS A 3 26.59 41.54 32.57
C LYS A 3 25.96 41.51 31.17
N PHE A 4 26.53 40.66 30.32
CA PHE A 4 25.85 40.10 29.17
C PHE A 4 24.72 39.19 29.66
N LEU A 5 23.48 39.63 29.48
CA LEU A 5 22.28 38.82 29.67
C LEU A 5 22.07 38.01 28.39
N ILE A 6 22.65 36.81 28.32
CA ILE A 6 22.30 35.82 27.30
C ILE A 6 21.25 34.92 27.93
N CYS A 7 19.99 35.12 27.57
CA CYS A 7 18.89 34.19 27.85
C CYS A 7 19.09 32.92 27.01
N THR A 8 19.82 31.95 27.54
CA THR A 8 19.78 30.56 27.06
C THR A 8 18.50 29.89 27.53
N LEU A 9 17.37 30.23 26.88
CA LEU A 9 16.22 29.34 26.86
C LEU A 9 16.50 28.23 25.85
N LEU A 10 17.16 27.17 26.31
CA LEU A 10 17.02 25.85 25.70
C LEU A 10 15.58 25.41 25.96
N CYS A 11 14.65 25.82 25.11
CA CYS A 11 13.46 25.03 24.87
C CYS A 11 13.92 23.75 24.17
N ALA A 12 14.31 22.76 24.97
CA ALA A 12 14.32 21.37 24.54
C ALA A 12 12.85 20.99 24.32
N LEU A 13 12.30 21.39 23.17
CA LEU A 13 11.09 20.81 22.62
C LEU A 13 11.44 19.36 22.32
N ALA A 14 11.15 18.49 23.28
CA ALA A 14 11.10 17.06 23.03
C ALA A 14 10.24 16.83 21.78
N PRO A 15 10.73 16.14 20.74
CA PRO A 15 9.85 15.62 19.71
C PRO A 15 9.18 14.37 20.28
N ALA A 16 8.27 14.55 21.23
CA ALA A 16 7.41 13.48 21.72
C ALA A 16 6.00 13.65 21.17
N ALA A 17 5.91 13.80 19.85
CA ALA A 17 4.72 13.43 19.10
C ALA A 17 5.02 12.13 18.37
N PHE A 18 5.34 11.07 19.13
CA PHE A 18 5.12 9.72 18.63
C PHE A 18 3.60 9.55 18.55
N ALA A 19 2.99 10.06 17.48
CA ALA A 19 1.79 9.44 16.97
C ALA A 19 2.14 7.95 16.85
N ALA A 20 1.40 7.09 17.54
CA ALA A 20 1.72 5.67 17.67
C ALA A 20 2.18 5.09 16.32
N GLU A 21 3.25 4.28 16.34
CA GLU A 21 3.81 3.72 15.12
C GLU A 21 2.71 3.04 14.28
N PRO A 22 2.70 3.23 12.95
CA PRO A 22 1.72 2.59 12.09
C PRO A 22 1.77 1.07 12.26
N SER A 23 0.62 0.48 12.61
CA SER A 23 0.49 -0.96 12.85
C SER A 23 -0.75 -1.50 12.14
N PHE A 24 -0.63 -2.71 11.59
CA PHE A 24 -1.75 -3.44 11.01
C PHE A 24 -2.86 -3.74 12.02
N GLN A 25 -2.54 -3.81 13.31
CA GLN A 25 -3.55 -4.02 14.37
C GLN A 25 -4.52 -2.85 14.50
N ASN A 26 -4.09 -1.66 14.06
CA ASN A 26 -4.92 -0.45 14.08
C ASN A 26 -5.79 -0.33 12.82
N LEU A 27 -5.68 -1.26 11.87
CA LEU A 27 -6.46 -1.30 10.63
C LEU A 27 -7.58 -2.33 10.71
N LYS A 28 -8.65 -2.12 9.93
CA LYS A 28 -9.73 -3.09 9.83
C LYS A 28 -9.23 -4.35 9.13
N LYS A 29 -9.13 -5.46 9.85
CA LYS A 29 -8.88 -6.76 9.23
C LYS A 29 -10.03 -7.11 8.29
N LEU A 30 -9.70 -7.48 7.04
CA LEU A 30 -10.67 -7.87 6.03
C LEU A 30 -10.77 -9.40 5.93
N ASP A 31 -9.66 -10.06 5.61
CA ASP A 31 -9.63 -11.52 5.44
C ASP A 31 -8.22 -12.09 5.68
N THR A 32 -8.11 -13.42 5.77
CA THR A 32 -6.83 -14.14 5.77
C THR A 32 -6.90 -15.32 4.79
N VAL A 33 -6.10 -15.28 3.72
CA VAL A 33 -6.04 -16.33 2.68
C VAL A 33 -4.60 -16.80 2.51
N ASP A 34 -4.37 -18.11 2.50
CA ASP A 34 -3.04 -18.73 2.35
C ASP A 34 -1.95 -18.18 3.31
N GLY A 35 -2.37 -17.73 4.50
CA GLY A 35 -1.51 -17.14 5.52
C GLY A 35 -1.18 -15.66 5.30
N TYR A 36 -1.78 -15.01 4.30
CA TYR A 36 -1.70 -13.56 4.08
C TYR A 36 -2.94 -12.89 4.64
N THR A 37 -2.75 -11.94 5.55
CA THR A 37 -3.88 -11.17 6.09
C THR A 37 -4.03 -9.86 5.32
N THR A 38 -5.25 -9.54 4.93
CA THR A 38 -5.57 -8.29 4.28
C THR A 38 -6.22 -7.30 5.25
N TYR A 39 -5.88 -6.03 5.10
CA TYR A 39 -6.33 -4.96 5.97
C TYR A 39 -6.87 -3.80 5.14
N GLY A 40 -8.03 -3.27 5.52
CA GLY A 40 -8.59 -2.06 4.96
C GLY A 40 -8.14 -0.85 5.75
N ALA A 41 -7.64 0.16 5.05
CA ALA A 41 -7.48 1.51 5.58
C ALA A 41 -8.57 2.40 4.97
N GLU A 42 -9.40 2.97 5.83
CA GLU A 42 -10.39 3.97 5.43
C GLU A 42 -9.66 5.29 5.12
N SER A 43 -9.93 5.87 3.95
CA SER A 43 -9.56 7.26 3.72
C SER A 43 -10.53 8.20 4.42
N LYS A 44 -9.97 9.26 5.00
CA LYS A 44 -10.74 10.38 5.58
C LYS A 44 -11.67 11.07 4.56
N SER A 45 -11.43 10.92 3.26
CA SER A 45 -12.28 11.47 2.21
C SER A 45 -13.40 10.52 1.75
N GLY A 46 -13.45 9.27 2.22
CA GLY A 46 -14.38 8.25 1.71
C GLY A 46 -14.07 7.75 0.29
N ASP A 47 -13.13 8.40 -0.41
CA ASP A 47 -12.82 8.13 -1.82
C ASP A 47 -11.51 7.36 -2.02
N GLU A 48 -10.71 7.08 -1.00
CA GLU A 48 -9.45 6.32 -1.17
C GLU A 48 -9.40 5.12 -0.21
N PHE A 49 -9.92 3.97 -0.64
CA PHE A 49 -9.75 2.74 0.12
C PHE A 49 -8.42 2.08 -0.27
N TYR A 50 -7.52 1.93 0.70
CA TYR A 50 -6.33 1.12 0.54
C TYR A 50 -6.58 -0.27 1.15
N ILE A 51 -6.29 -1.30 0.38
CA ILE A 51 -6.16 -2.67 0.91
C ILE A 51 -4.68 -2.97 1.03
N PHE A 52 -4.24 -3.38 2.22
CA PHE A 52 -2.91 -3.91 2.43
C PHE A 52 -2.94 -5.43 2.43
N VAL A 53 -1.89 -6.06 1.91
CA VAL A 53 -1.62 -7.48 2.05
C VAL A 53 -0.38 -7.63 2.93
N ASP A 54 -0.56 -8.16 4.13
CA ASP A 54 0.53 -8.45 5.07
C ASP A 54 1.13 -9.83 4.77
N GLY A 55 2.30 -9.83 4.14
CA GLY A 55 3.20 -10.98 4.09
C GLY A 55 4.49 -10.73 4.87
N GLY A 56 4.53 -9.76 5.78
CA GLY A 56 5.77 -9.32 6.42
C GLY A 56 6.48 -10.44 7.17
N LYS A 57 5.72 -11.32 7.84
CA LYS A 57 6.29 -12.50 8.52
C LYS A 57 6.70 -13.62 7.55
N LYS A 58 5.97 -13.78 6.44
CA LYS A 58 6.10 -14.94 5.54
C LYS A 58 7.11 -14.69 4.42
N ASP A 59 7.00 -13.54 3.76
CA ASP A 59 7.77 -13.17 2.57
C ASP A 59 8.70 -11.98 2.82
N GLY A 60 8.58 -11.30 3.97
CA GLY A 60 9.31 -10.04 4.22
C GLY A 60 8.83 -8.90 3.32
N GLN A 61 7.59 -8.97 2.85
CA GLN A 61 7.00 -8.03 1.90
C GLN A 61 5.61 -7.61 2.33
N ILE A 62 5.22 -6.41 1.92
CA ILE A 62 3.87 -5.86 2.09
C ILE A 62 3.44 -5.28 0.76
N ALA A 63 2.19 -5.55 0.37
CA ALA A 63 1.59 -4.88 -0.77
C ALA A 63 0.50 -3.91 -0.33
N SER A 64 0.30 -2.86 -1.13
CA SER A 64 -0.90 -2.02 -1.07
C SER A 64 -1.62 -2.01 -2.41
N ILE A 65 -2.94 -1.90 -2.34
CA ILE A 65 -3.84 -1.82 -3.47
C ILE A 65 -4.64 -0.56 -3.26
N ASN A 66 -4.52 0.40 -4.17
CA ASN A 66 -5.34 1.60 -4.16
C ASN A 66 -6.52 1.38 -5.12
N LEU A 67 -7.74 1.56 -4.62
CA LEU A 67 -8.94 1.25 -5.38
C LEU A 67 -9.46 2.40 -6.27
N VAL A 68 -8.92 3.62 -6.16
CA VAL A 68 -9.60 4.80 -6.73
C VAL A 68 -8.73 5.70 -7.61
N SER A 69 -7.40 5.73 -7.54
CA SER A 69 -6.70 6.79 -8.28
C SER A 69 -5.21 6.63 -8.55
N VAL A 70 -4.46 5.79 -7.80
CA VAL A 70 -2.98 5.80 -7.92
C VAL A 70 -2.49 5.27 -9.29
N PHE A 71 -3.26 4.44 -9.98
CA PHE A 71 -2.90 3.91 -11.31
C PHE A 71 -3.72 4.53 -12.46
N GLY A 72 -4.27 5.73 -12.28
CA GLY A 72 -5.04 6.41 -13.33
C GLY A 72 -6.34 5.68 -13.71
N GLY A 73 -7.01 5.06 -12.73
CA GLY A 73 -8.26 4.32 -12.92
C GLY A 73 -8.10 2.83 -13.27
N TYR A 74 -6.86 2.32 -13.36
CA TYR A 74 -6.59 0.90 -13.58
C TYR A 74 -6.37 0.16 -12.26
N PRO A 75 -6.75 -1.12 -12.15
CA PRO A 75 -6.38 -1.93 -10.98
C PRO A 75 -4.87 -2.14 -10.97
N GLY A 76 -4.25 -1.97 -9.81
CA GLY A 76 -2.83 -2.21 -9.63
C GLY A 76 -2.49 -2.37 -8.16
N PHE A 77 -1.21 -2.59 -7.90
CA PHE A 77 -0.70 -2.70 -6.55
C PHE A 77 0.78 -2.29 -6.49
N ALA A 78 1.21 -1.90 -5.30
CA ALA A 78 2.60 -1.60 -5.01
C ALA A 78 3.13 -2.62 -4.00
N VAL A 79 4.29 -3.20 -4.25
CA VAL A 79 4.97 -4.14 -3.35
C VAL A 79 6.21 -3.48 -2.77
N VAL A 80 6.40 -3.60 -1.47
CA VAL A 80 7.52 -3.03 -0.72
C VAL A 80 8.16 -4.12 0.12
N GLN A 81 9.50 -4.11 0.23
CA GLN A 81 10.21 -4.93 1.20
C GLN A 81 9.98 -4.38 2.61
N GLY A 82 9.52 -5.21 3.54
CA GLY A 82 9.19 -4.81 4.89
C GLY A 82 8.42 -5.89 5.65
N LYS A 83 8.56 -5.90 6.97
CA LYS A 83 7.87 -6.84 7.86
C LYS A 83 6.68 -6.21 8.58
N THR A 84 6.66 -4.88 8.67
CA THR A 84 5.67 -4.11 9.41
C THR A 84 5.07 -3.00 8.57
N LEU A 85 3.90 -2.50 8.98
CA LEU A 85 3.27 -1.35 8.30
C LEU A 85 4.17 -0.10 8.35
N ALA A 86 4.95 0.08 9.42
CA ALA A 86 5.97 1.13 9.50
C ALA A 86 7.06 0.96 8.43
N ASP A 87 7.57 -0.27 8.23
CA ASP A 87 8.54 -0.56 7.16
C ASP A 87 7.96 -0.23 5.78
N TYR A 88 6.69 -0.61 5.56
CA TYR A 88 6.00 -0.28 4.32
C TYR A 88 6.02 1.24 4.07
N PHE A 89 5.63 2.05 5.05
CA PHE A 89 5.64 3.51 4.91
C PHE A 89 7.03 4.10 4.71
N GLY A 90 8.04 3.55 5.40
CA GLY A 90 9.43 3.99 5.29
C GLY A 90 10.11 3.63 3.96
N ASN A 91 9.62 2.60 3.25
CA ASN A 91 10.20 2.10 2.00
C ASN A 91 9.31 2.37 0.76
N ARG A 92 8.32 3.26 0.85
CA ARG A 92 7.36 3.54 -0.26
C ARG A 92 8.04 4.07 -1.53
N ASP A 93 9.13 4.82 -1.37
CA ASP A 93 9.96 5.34 -2.45
C ASP A 93 10.62 4.23 -3.29
N LYS A 94 10.81 3.04 -2.68
CA LYS A 94 11.40 1.85 -3.32
C LYS A 94 10.35 0.84 -3.77
N ALA A 95 9.08 1.23 -3.76
CA ALA A 95 7.99 0.33 -4.10
C ALA A 95 8.09 -0.13 -5.57
N GLU A 96 7.91 -1.42 -5.77
CA GLU A 96 7.67 -1.97 -7.11
C GLU A 96 6.20 -1.86 -7.44
N VAL A 97 5.90 -1.15 -8.53
CA VAL A 97 4.52 -0.89 -8.95
C VAL A 97 4.11 -1.83 -10.06
N TYR A 98 2.91 -2.39 -9.95
CA TYR A 98 2.34 -3.33 -10.92
C TYR A 98 0.95 -2.89 -11.34
N HIS A 99 0.69 -2.94 -12.64
CA HIS A 99 -0.64 -2.84 -13.21
C HIS A 99 -1.21 -4.25 -13.37
N SER A 100 -2.43 -4.45 -12.87
CA SER A 100 -3.18 -5.68 -13.03
C SER A 100 -3.97 -5.61 -14.35
N GLN A 101 -3.87 -6.64 -15.18
CA GLN A 101 -4.67 -6.81 -16.39
C GLN A 101 -5.59 -8.00 -16.17
N CYS A 102 -6.68 -7.75 -15.43
CA CYS A 102 -7.48 -8.83 -14.84
C CYS A 102 -8.21 -9.69 -15.85
N ALA A 103 -8.65 -9.11 -16.99
CA ALA A 103 -9.21 -9.87 -18.11
C ALA A 103 -8.21 -10.89 -18.68
N ASP A 104 -6.95 -10.49 -18.81
CA ASP A 104 -5.87 -11.31 -19.37
C ASP A 104 -5.19 -12.20 -18.32
N LYS A 105 -5.54 -12.04 -17.03
CA LYS A 105 -4.93 -12.70 -15.87
C LYS A 105 -3.41 -12.50 -15.82
N THR A 106 -2.95 -11.31 -16.19
CA THR A 106 -1.54 -10.91 -16.18
C THR A 106 -1.33 -9.67 -15.30
N VAL A 107 -0.07 -9.42 -14.93
CA VAL A 107 0.39 -8.14 -14.39
C VAL A 107 1.52 -7.60 -15.25
N ARG A 108 1.72 -6.28 -15.22
CA ARG A 108 2.87 -5.62 -15.83
C ARG A 108 3.54 -4.73 -14.80
N LYS A 109 4.85 -4.87 -14.63
CA LYS A 109 5.62 -3.95 -13.80
C LYS A 109 5.64 -2.58 -14.48
N LEU A 110 5.34 -1.53 -13.74
CA LEU A 110 5.48 -0.15 -14.18
C LEU A 110 6.89 0.33 -13.88
N ASP A 111 7.62 0.71 -14.92
CA ASP A 111 8.77 1.58 -14.76
C ASP A 111 8.24 2.99 -14.44
N THR A 112 8.31 3.37 -13.16
CA THR A 112 7.78 4.66 -12.68
C THR A 112 8.59 5.85 -13.18
N ALA A 113 9.89 5.67 -13.47
CA ALA A 113 10.75 6.73 -13.97
C ALA A 113 10.42 7.07 -15.43
N ASN A 114 10.24 6.05 -16.26
CA ASN A 114 9.97 6.21 -17.69
C ASN A 114 8.46 6.17 -18.03
N LYS A 115 7.60 5.81 -17.06
CA LYS A 115 6.15 5.61 -17.22
C LYS A 115 5.80 4.58 -18.29
N VAL A 116 6.58 3.50 -18.37
CA VAL A 116 6.39 2.41 -19.35
C VAL A 116 6.01 1.13 -18.62
N LEU A 117 5.05 0.39 -19.20
CA LEU A 117 4.71 -0.95 -18.72
C LEU A 117 5.64 -1.99 -19.33
N GLY A 118 6.23 -2.81 -18.48
CA GLY A 118 7.03 -3.96 -18.89
C GLY A 118 6.20 -5.09 -19.52
N GLU A 119 6.84 -6.24 -19.64
CA GLU A 119 6.22 -7.44 -20.18
C GLU A 119 5.06 -7.95 -19.31
N ALA A 120 4.09 -8.58 -19.96
CA ALA A 120 2.98 -9.23 -19.29
C ALA A 120 3.46 -10.52 -18.60
N VAL A 121 3.29 -10.58 -17.29
CA VAL A 121 3.58 -11.76 -16.47
C VAL A 121 2.26 -12.40 -16.03
N PRO A 122 2.00 -13.68 -16.35
CA PRO A 122 0.82 -14.38 -15.84
C PRO A 122 0.76 -14.38 -14.31
N ILE A 123 -0.40 -14.05 -13.73
CA ILE A 123 -0.60 -14.02 -12.27
C ILE A 123 -0.27 -15.38 -11.64
N ALA A 124 -0.56 -16.48 -12.34
CA ALA A 124 -0.25 -17.83 -11.88
C ALA A 124 1.25 -18.11 -11.69
N LYS A 125 2.14 -17.33 -12.31
CA LYS A 125 3.60 -17.41 -12.13
C LYS A 125 4.12 -16.54 -10.99
N LEU A 126 3.30 -15.62 -10.46
CA LEU A 126 3.67 -14.86 -9.28
C LEU A 126 3.60 -15.76 -8.04
N ASN A 127 4.32 -15.36 -7.00
CA ASN A 127 4.30 -16.02 -5.70
C ASN A 127 4.06 -15.02 -4.59
N GLY A 128 3.70 -15.56 -3.43
CA GLY A 128 3.55 -14.83 -2.17
C GLY A 128 2.70 -13.58 -2.25
N VAL A 129 3.17 -12.50 -1.61
CA VAL A 129 2.49 -11.19 -1.57
C VAL A 129 2.11 -10.67 -2.95
N GLY A 130 2.98 -10.80 -3.95
CA GLY A 130 2.70 -10.33 -5.31
C GLY A 130 1.52 -11.06 -5.96
N LYS A 131 1.44 -12.39 -5.77
CA LYS A 131 0.29 -13.19 -6.26
C LYS A 131 -1.00 -12.79 -5.55
N MET A 132 -0.95 -12.64 -4.23
CA MET A 132 -2.12 -12.28 -3.43
C MET A 132 -2.61 -10.86 -3.77
N ALA A 133 -1.69 -9.90 -3.90
CA ALA A 133 -2.01 -8.54 -4.27
C ALA A 133 -2.66 -8.45 -5.65
N ALA A 134 -2.14 -9.18 -6.64
CA ALA A 134 -2.75 -9.26 -7.97
C ALA A 134 -4.17 -9.84 -7.92
N HIS A 135 -4.37 -10.91 -7.12
CA HIS A 135 -5.69 -11.51 -6.96
C HIS A 135 -6.71 -10.54 -6.35
N ILE A 136 -6.36 -9.89 -5.24
CA ILE A 136 -7.24 -8.93 -4.56
C ILE A 136 -7.49 -7.69 -5.44
N SER A 137 -6.47 -7.22 -6.16
CA SER A 137 -6.59 -6.10 -7.11
C SER A 137 -7.67 -6.38 -8.17
N CYS A 138 -7.70 -7.60 -8.72
CA CYS A 138 -8.72 -8.00 -9.69
C CYS A 138 -10.11 -8.19 -9.09
N MET A 139 -10.23 -8.79 -7.90
CA MET A 139 -11.51 -8.90 -7.20
C MET A 139 -12.12 -7.51 -6.92
N ALA A 140 -11.29 -6.54 -6.58
CA ALA A 140 -11.74 -5.20 -6.28
C ALA A 140 -12.16 -4.44 -7.55
N GLU A 141 -11.51 -4.66 -8.69
CA GLU A 141 -11.96 -4.15 -10.00
C GLU A 141 -13.36 -4.68 -10.34
N GLU A 142 -13.59 -5.99 -10.21
CA GLU A 142 -14.89 -6.60 -10.48
C GLU A 142 -15.99 -6.04 -9.57
N SER A 143 -15.67 -5.88 -8.28
CA SER A 143 -16.60 -5.31 -7.30
C SER A 143 -16.93 -3.85 -7.60
N TYR A 144 -15.94 -3.06 -8.02
CA TYR A 144 -16.14 -1.68 -8.44
C TYR A 144 -17.03 -1.58 -9.69
N LYS A 145 -16.78 -2.40 -10.71
CA LYS A 145 -17.61 -2.44 -11.94
C LYS A 145 -19.07 -2.76 -11.63
N LYS A 146 -19.33 -3.81 -10.82
CA LYS A 146 -20.68 -4.19 -10.40
C LYS A 146 -21.39 -3.06 -9.64
N ASN A 147 -20.67 -2.37 -8.75
CA ASN A 147 -21.24 -1.25 -7.99
C ASN A 147 -21.55 -0.03 -8.87
N GLN A 148 -20.85 0.17 -9.99
CA GLN A 148 -21.17 1.23 -10.95
C GLN A 148 -22.35 0.87 -11.85
N GLU A 149 -22.48 -0.40 -12.25
CA GLU A 149 -23.64 -0.89 -13.01
C GLU A 149 -24.94 -0.76 -12.21
N ASN A 150 -24.91 -1.09 -10.91
CA ASN A 150 -26.07 -0.99 -10.03
C ASN A 150 -26.48 0.45 -9.67
N LYS A 151 -25.67 1.45 -10.04
CA LYS A 151 -25.96 2.88 -9.86
C LYS A 151 -26.55 3.55 -11.12
N LYS A 152 -26.62 2.83 -12.24
CA LYS A 152 -27.31 3.27 -13.47
C LYS A 152 -28.77 2.81 -13.48
#